data_AF-A0A2S2Q2P1-F1
#
_entry.id   AF-A0A2S2Q2P1-F1
#
_cell.length_a   1.000
_cell.length_b   1.000
_cell.length_c   1.000
_cell.angle_alpha   90.00
_cell.angle_beta   90.00
_cell.angle_gamma   90.00
#
_symmetry.space_group_name_H-M   'P 1'
#
loop_
_entity.id
_entity.type
_entity.pdbx_description
1 polymer ?
#
loop_
_entity_poly.entity_id
_entity_poly.type
_entity_poly.pdbx_seq_one_letter_code
_entity_poly.pdbx_strand_id
1 'polypeptide(L)'
;MNSRLLVLGTKLAFRSSPRMFTTSTVRLNTNKDDEFPDPLELATGIEKKEMLLRLAGNDDPYNLKSIKRGVGTKEKPTEIPSAFEARIIGCVCEEDSSHIKWMWLHSGEPKRC
;
A
#
# COMPACT_ATOMS: atom_id res chain seq x y z
N MET A 1 -44.38 -75.42 -3.63
CA MET A 1 -44.61 -75.28 -2.18
C MET A 1 -43.52 -74.40 -1.60
N ASN A 2 -43.93 -73.29 -0.98
CA ASN A 2 -43.32 -72.59 0.15
C ASN A 2 -41.78 -72.51 0.20
N SER A 3 -41.16 -71.33 0.30
CA SER A 3 -41.35 -70.46 1.47
C SER A 3 -40.75 -69.08 1.24
N ARG A 4 -41.47 -68.08 1.74
CA ARG A 4 -41.04 -66.70 1.97
C ARG A 4 -39.78 -66.65 2.83
N LEU A 5 -38.92 -65.65 2.59
CA LEU A 5 -38.40 -64.82 3.66
C LEU A 5 -38.05 -63.42 3.13
N LEU A 6 -38.97 -62.51 3.42
CA LEU A 6 -38.81 -61.06 3.31
C LEU A 6 -37.80 -60.61 4.37
N VAL A 7 -36.70 -59.97 3.95
CA VAL A 7 -35.91 -59.12 4.82
C VAL A 7 -36.21 -57.67 4.44
N LEU A 8 -37.16 -57.06 5.16
CA LEU A 8 -37.33 -55.60 5.17
C LEU A 8 -36.11 -54.99 5.85
N GLY A 9 -35.11 -54.60 5.06
CA GLY A 9 -34.07 -53.67 5.48
C GLY A 9 -34.46 -52.27 5.07
N THR A 10 -35.10 -51.51 5.96
CA THR A 10 -35.33 -50.07 5.80
C THR A 10 -33.99 -49.34 5.83
N LYS A 11 -33.33 -49.20 4.68
CA LYS A 11 -32.27 -48.21 4.52
C LYS A 11 -32.95 -46.85 4.41
N LEU A 12 -33.06 -46.15 5.53
CA LEU A 12 -33.38 -44.73 5.56
C LEU A 12 -32.24 -44.00 4.83
N ALA A 13 -32.41 -43.73 3.54
CA ALA A 13 -31.47 -42.93 2.78
C ALA A 13 -31.61 -41.48 3.25
N PHE A 14 -30.74 -41.07 4.18
CA PHE A 14 -30.58 -39.66 4.52
C PHE A 14 -30.00 -38.97 3.28
N ARG A 15 -30.87 -38.43 2.44
CA ARG A 15 -30.47 -37.59 1.31
C ARG A 15 -29.96 -36.28 1.90
N SER A 16 -28.68 -36.23 2.25
CA SER A 16 -28.00 -34.96 2.46
C SER A 16 -28.08 -34.21 1.14
N SER A 17 -28.99 -33.24 1.04
CA SER A 17 -28.96 -32.28 -0.05
C SER A 17 -27.56 -31.66 -0.04
N PRO A 18 -26.75 -31.80 -1.10
CA PRO A 18 -25.52 -31.04 -1.16
C PRO A 18 -25.94 -29.58 -1.17
N ARG A 19 -25.56 -28.82 -0.14
CA ARG A 19 -25.69 -27.37 -0.14
C ARG A 19 -25.06 -26.89 -1.44
N MET A 20 -25.90 -26.37 -2.32
CA MET A 20 -25.48 -25.83 -3.59
C MET A 20 -24.72 -24.54 -3.29
N PHE A 21 -23.41 -24.64 -3.11
CA PHE A 21 -22.56 -23.46 -3.19
C PHE A 21 -22.67 -22.97 -4.63
N THR A 22 -23.47 -21.93 -4.85
CA THR A 22 -23.49 -21.26 -6.15
C THR A 22 -22.13 -20.60 -6.30
N THR A 23 -21.23 -21.23 -7.07
CA THR A 23 -20.09 -20.50 -7.62
C THR A 23 -20.65 -19.73 -8.79
N SER A 24 -20.93 -18.45 -8.58
CA SER A 24 -21.17 -17.52 -9.67
C SER A 24 -19.92 -17.57 -10.55
N THR A 25 -19.99 -18.22 -11.69
CA THR A 25 -18.97 -18.07 -12.73
C THR A 25 -19.18 -16.66 -13.28
N VAL A 26 -18.45 -15.68 -12.74
CA VAL A 26 -18.27 -14.41 -13.44
C VAL A 26 -17.63 -14.80 -14.77
N ARG A 27 -18.43 -14.78 -15.84
CA ARG A 27 -17.95 -14.96 -17.21
C ARG A 27 -17.00 -13.79 -17.44
N LEU A 28 -15.69 -14.03 -17.35
CA LEU A 28 -14.71 -13.06 -17.80
C LEU A 28 -14.92 -12.91 -19.31
N ASN A 29 -15.56 -11.82 -19.73
CA ASN A 29 -15.80 -11.55 -21.13
C ASN A 29 -14.43 -11.29 -21.75
N THR A 30 -14.00 -12.15 -22.68
CA THR A 30 -12.69 -12.05 -23.36
C THR A 30 -12.79 -11.18 -24.61
N ASN A 31 -13.72 -10.23 -24.63
CA ASN A 31 -13.74 -9.22 -25.69
C ASN A 31 -12.61 -8.24 -25.41
N LYS A 32 -11.82 -7.92 -26.45
CA LYS A 32 -10.71 -6.96 -26.36
C LYS A 32 -11.18 -5.55 -25.99
N ASP A 33 -12.47 -5.28 -26.06
CA ASP A 33 -13.10 -4.00 -25.76
C ASP A 33 -13.56 -3.89 -24.28
N ASP A 34 -13.46 -4.98 -23.49
CA ASP A 34 -13.79 -5.02 -22.06
C ASP A 34 -12.52 -5.03 -21.17
N GLU A 35 -11.48 -4.29 -21.56
CA GLU A 35 -10.28 -4.12 -20.73
C GLU A 35 -10.55 -3.07 -19.63
N PHE A 36 -10.13 -3.37 -18.39
CA PHE A 36 -10.23 -2.38 -17.32
C PHE A 36 -9.38 -1.16 -17.68
N PRO A 37 -9.86 0.07 -17.40
CA PRO A 37 -9.09 1.28 -17.68
C PRO A 37 -7.77 1.24 -16.91
N ASP A 38 -6.71 1.78 -17.53
CA ASP A 38 -5.41 1.88 -16.88
C ASP A 38 -5.55 2.65 -15.55
N PRO A 39 -5.05 2.12 -14.42
CA PRO A 39 -5.10 2.82 -13.14
C PRO A 39 -4.63 4.28 -13.19
N LEU A 40 -3.69 4.62 -14.07
CA LEU A 40 -3.24 6.00 -14.23
C LEU A 40 -4.31 6.93 -14.84
N GLU A 41 -5.14 6.42 -15.74
CA GLU A 41 -6.23 7.19 -16.34
C GLU A 41 -7.35 7.43 -15.33
N LEU A 42 -7.66 6.41 -14.52
CA LEU A 42 -8.69 6.47 -13.49
C LEU A 42 -8.27 7.31 -12.27
N ALA A 43 -6.99 7.31 -11.91
CA ALA A 43 -6.48 8.07 -10.78
C ALA A 43 -6.70 9.58 -10.99
N THR A 44 -7.10 10.28 -9.92
CA THR A 44 -7.33 11.73 -9.92
C THR A 44 -6.63 12.41 -8.75
N GLY A 45 -6.50 13.75 -8.82
CA GLY A 45 -5.97 14.56 -7.73
C GLY A 45 -4.50 14.25 -7.37
N ILE A 46 -4.25 14.09 -6.06
CA ILE A 46 -2.91 13.88 -5.50
C ILE A 46 -2.35 12.50 -5.89
N GLU A 47 -3.21 11.49 -5.96
CA GLU A 47 -2.84 10.12 -6.34
C GLU A 47 -2.27 10.10 -7.77
N LYS A 48 -2.98 10.69 -8.73
CA LYS A 48 -2.50 10.79 -10.12
C LYS A 48 -1.16 11.53 -10.20
N LYS A 49 -1.02 12.62 -9.43
CA LYS A 49 0.22 13.41 -9.39
C LYS A 49 1.38 12.61 -8.80
N GLU A 50 1.15 11.82 -7.76
CA GLU A 50 2.16 10.91 -7.19
C GLU A 50 2.62 9.89 -8.24
N MET A 51 1.67 9.24 -8.93
CA MET A 51 1.98 8.23 -9.96
C MET A 51 2.80 8.83 -11.11
N LEU A 52 2.43 10.02 -11.60
CA LEU A 52 3.18 10.71 -12.66
C LEU A 52 4.59 11.11 -12.22
N LEU A 53 4.77 11.58 -10.99
CA LEU A 53 6.09 11.96 -10.46
C LEU A 53 6.97 10.73 -10.27
N ARG A 54 6.39 9.60 -9.83
CA ARG A 54 7.10 8.32 -9.74
C ARG A 54 7.53 7.83 -11.12
N LEU A 55 6.67 7.94 -12.14
CA LEU A 55 7.03 7.64 -13.53
C LEU A 55 8.12 8.55 -14.09
N ALA A 56 8.19 9.82 -13.64
CA ALA A 56 9.26 10.75 -13.98
C ALA A 56 10.60 10.47 -13.24
N GLY A 57 10.65 9.41 -12.42
CA GLY A 57 11.85 9.01 -11.67
C GLY A 57 12.00 9.67 -10.30
N ASN A 58 10.99 10.39 -9.81
CA ASN A 58 10.98 10.90 -8.43
C ASN A 58 10.27 9.90 -7.50
N ASP A 59 11.06 9.10 -6.77
CA ASP A 59 10.55 8.06 -5.88
C ASP A 59 9.76 8.55 -4.66
N ASP A 60 10.02 9.79 -4.19
CA ASP A 60 9.39 10.35 -2.99
C ASP A 60 8.96 11.81 -3.18
N PRO A 61 7.91 12.05 -3.98
CA PRO A 61 7.47 13.40 -4.33
C PRO A 61 6.90 14.18 -3.14
N TYR A 62 6.42 13.48 -2.11
CA TYR A 62 5.78 14.07 -0.94
C TYR A 62 6.63 13.96 0.34
N ASN A 63 7.90 13.58 0.23
CA ASN A 63 8.83 13.43 1.36
C ASN A 63 8.28 12.56 2.50
N LEU A 64 7.68 11.42 2.16
CA LEU A 64 7.15 10.46 3.11
C LEU A 64 8.26 9.67 3.81
N LYS A 65 9.43 9.55 3.18
CA LYS A 65 10.59 8.85 3.75
C LYS A 65 11.37 9.78 4.67
N SER A 66 12.00 9.20 5.68
CA SER A 66 12.94 9.94 6.53
C SER A 66 14.22 10.26 5.74
N ILE A 67 14.67 11.51 5.87
CA ILE A 67 15.95 11.94 5.29
C ILE A 67 17.07 11.39 6.16
N LYS A 68 17.97 10.60 5.55
CA LYS A 68 19.17 10.11 6.24
C LYS A 68 20.19 11.24 6.39
N ARG A 69 20.73 11.40 7.59
CA ARG A 69 21.78 12.40 7.86
C ARG A 69 23.04 12.05 7.06
N GLY A 70 23.60 13.05 6.37
CA GLY A 70 24.90 12.94 5.72
C GLY A 70 26.06 13.11 6.72
N VAL A 71 27.23 13.52 6.23
CA VAL A 71 28.42 13.76 7.07
C VAL A 71 28.20 14.91 8.07
N GLY A 72 27.39 15.91 7.70
CA GLY A 72 27.00 17.01 8.60
C GLY A 72 28.13 18.01 8.87
N THR A 73 29.06 18.18 7.92
CA THR A 73 30.12 19.22 8.02
C THR A 73 29.63 20.54 7.44
N LYS A 74 30.39 21.62 7.64
CA LYS A 74 30.05 22.95 7.10
C LYS A 74 30.12 22.97 5.56
N GLU A 75 31.06 22.23 5.00
CA GLU A 75 31.29 22.12 3.55
C GLU A 75 30.28 21.19 2.88
N LYS A 76 29.79 20.18 3.61
CA LYS A 76 28.81 19.19 3.14
C LYS A 76 27.66 19.05 4.16
N PRO A 77 26.77 20.06 4.25
CA PRO A 77 25.61 20.00 5.14
C PRO A 77 24.60 18.96 4.63
N THR A 78 23.64 18.58 5.50
CA THR A 78 22.48 17.79 5.05
C THR A 78 21.49 18.73 4.39
N GLU A 79 21.21 18.51 3.11
CA GLU A 79 20.26 19.31 2.36
C GLU A 79 18.82 18.92 2.73
N ILE A 80 18.02 19.91 3.11
CA ILE A 80 16.64 19.71 3.52
C ILE A 80 15.74 20.44 2.52
N PRO A 81 15.01 19.71 1.67
CA PRO A 81 14.10 20.35 0.72
C PRO A 81 12.95 21.00 1.48
N SER A 82 12.50 22.17 1.04
CA SER A 82 11.34 22.87 1.61
C SER A 82 10.60 23.60 0.50
N ALA A 83 9.27 23.64 0.59
CA ALA A 83 8.45 24.48 -0.28
C ALA A 83 8.37 25.94 0.20
N PHE A 84 8.79 26.21 1.44
CA PHE A 84 8.73 27.51 2.10
C PHE A 84 10.10 27.96 2.60
N GLU A 85 10.21 29.22 3.02
CA GLU A 85 11.44 29.83 3.54
C GLU A 85 11.95 29.19 4.84
N ALA A 86 11.08 28.53 5.60
CA ALA A 86 11.48 27.82 6.82
C ALA A 86 10.79 26.46 6.94
N ARG A 87 11.48 25.48 7.55
CA ARG A 87 10.97 24.14 7.82
C ARG A 87 11.35 23.70 9.23
N ILE A 88 10.41 23.05 9.92
CA ILE A 88 10.69 22.39 11.20
C ILE A 88 11.47 21.11 10.93
N ILE A 89 12.56 20.91 11.68
CA ILE A 89 13.41 19.73 11.63
C ILE A 89 13.43 19.07 13.00
N GLY A 90 13.29 17.75 13.02
CA GLY A 90 13.57 16.90 14.17
C GLY A 90 14.87 16.12 13.93
N CYS A 91 15.91 16.39 14.71
CA CYS A 91 17.17 15.66 14.65
C CYS A 91 17.20 14.59 15.76
N VAL A 92 17.42 13.35 15.35
CA VAL A 92 17.80 12.23 16.21
C VAL A 92 19.32 12.13 16.15
N CYS A 93 20.02 12.64 17.18
CA CYS A 93 21.47 12.82 17.11
C CYS A 93 22.23 11.49 17.13
N GLU A 94 21.73 10.57 17.96
CA GLU A 94 22.25 9.23 18.22
C GLU A 94 21.14 8.22 17.92
N GLU A 95 21.49 7.06 17.36
CA GLU A 95 20.51 6.05 16.90
C GLU A 95 19.58 5.57 18.04
N ASP A 96 20.10 5.45 19.25
CA ASP A 96 19.37 5.00 20.44
C ASP A 96 18.71 6.16 21.23
N SER A 97 18.79 7.40 20.75
CA SER A 97 18.24 8.54 21.48
C SER A 97 16.71 8.53 21.46
N SER A 98 16.11 8.59 22.66
CA SER A 98 14.65 8.67 22.85
C SER A 98 14.08 10.08 22.73
N HIS A 99 14.95 11.09 22.61
CA HIS A 99 14.57 12.50 22.55
C HIS A 99 14.92 13.11 21.19
N ILE A 100 13.96 13.78 20.58
CA ILE A 100 14.13 14.45 19.29
C ILE A 100 14.42 15.92 19.54
N LYS A 101 15.51 16.44 18.95
CA LYS A 101 15.81 17.88 18.98
C LYS A 101 15.07 18.58 17.86
N TRP A 102 14.11 19.42 18.22
CA TRP A 102 13.32 20.19 17.26
C TRP A 102 13.89 21.59 17.05
N MET A 103 13.95 22.03 15.81
CA MET A 103 14.38 23.39 15.47
C MET A 103 13.73 23.90 14.19
N TRP A 104 13.59 25.22 14.09
CA TRP A 104 13.33 25.90 12.83
C TRP A 104 14.62 26.03 12.04
N LEU A 105 14.63 25.58 10.78
CA LEU A 105 15.66 25.85 9.78
C LEU A 105 15.11 26.87 8.78
N HIS A 106 15.88 27.92 8.52
CA HIS A 106 15.56 28.96 7.55
C HIS A 106 16.43 28.81 6.30
N SER A 107 15.91 29.26 5.16
CA SER A 107 16.64 29.26 3.88
C SER A 107 17.86 30.17 3.96
N GLY A 108 19.00 29.72 3.41
CA GLY A 108 20.24 30.48 3.34
C GLY A 108 21.11 30.46 4.60
N GLU A 109 20.54 30.17 5.78
CA GLU A 109 21.29 30.13 7.05
C GLU A 109 21.49 28.68 7.52
N PRO A 110 22.73 28.13 7.44
CA PRO A 110 22.99 26.79 7.93
C PRO A 110 22.92 26.75 9.46
N LYS A 111 22.15 25.80 9.99
CA LYS A 111 21.94 25.60 11.43
C LYS A 111 22.43 24.23 11.87
N ARG A 112 22.92 24.13 13.11
CA ARG A 112 23.38 22.88 13.73
C ARG A 112 22.39 22.41 14.80
N CYS A 113 22.23 21.09 14.93
CA CYS A 113 21.47 20.44 15.99
C CYS A 113 22.18 20.48 17.35
#